data_AF-A0A060XB31-F1
#
_entry.id   AF-A0A060XB31-F1
#
_cell.length_a   1.000
_cell.length_b   1.000
_cell.length_c   1.000
_cell.angle_alpha   90.00
_cell.angle_beta   90.00
_cell.angle_gamma   90.00
#
_symmetry.space_group_name_H-M   'P 1'
#
loop_
_entity.id
_entity.type
_entity.pdbx_description
1 polymer ?
#
loop_
_entity_poly.entity_id
_entity_poly.type
_entity_poly.pdbx_seq_one_letter_code
_entity_poly.pdbx_strand_id
1 'polypeptide(L)'
;MASCGNCLCCQCCCRDEETRTPEELTILGATQDEEDEILPRKDYESLDYDRCINEPSVEVLEGMNTKKAQKYEAVRWMLVFAIGVSVGLVGLFVDFFVRLFTKLKFNLVGKSVEECSEKGCLTLSLFELLAFNMTFIFIASVLVLIEPVAAGLGIPEIKSYLNGVKIPGIVRLRTFLCKAVRVLFTVESSLFVGKEGPMIHSGAIAGAGLPQFQSITFKKINLDFPYFRSDRDKRDFVSVGAAAGVAAAFGAPIGGTLFSLEEGSSFWNQALS
;
A
#
# COMPACT_ATOMS: atom_id res chain seq x y z
N MET A 1 -66.80 -9.12 -12.41
CA MET A 1 -67.28 -7.73 -12.23
C MET A 1 -66.71 -7.24 -10.91
N ALA A 2 -65.44 -6.82 -10.90
CA ALA A 2 -64.99 -5.44 -11.15
C ALA A 2 -65.34 -4.50 -9.98
N SER A 3 -64.33 -4.08 -9.19
CA SER A 3 -63.89 -2.68 -9.19
C SER A 3 -62.62 -2.45 -8.33
N CYS A 4 -61.67 -1.72 -8.94
CA CYS A 4 -60.58 -0.84 -8.46
C CYS A 4 -59.82 -1.13 -7.14
N GLY A 5 -58.49 -1.02 -7.04
CA GLY A 5 -57.49 -0.37 -7.90
C GLY A 5 -56.81 0.81 -7.18
N ASN A 6 -55.57 0.64 -6.69
CA ASN A 6 -54.40 1.48 -7.03
C ASN A 6 -53.11 1.07 -6.31
N CYS A 7 -51.99 1.26 -7.02
CA CYS A 7 -50.56 1.18 -6.63
C CYS A 7 -49.82 -0.15 -6.90
N LEU A 8 -49.38 -0.31 -8.14
CA LEU A 8 -48.29 -1.21 -8.59
C LEU A 8 -46.92 -0.61 -8.21
N CYS A 9 -46.10 -1.40 -7.51
CA CYS A 9 -44.65 -1.61 -7.72
C CYS A 9 -44.00 -2.05 -6.39
N CYS A 10 -43.98 -3.37 -6.10
CA CYS A 10 -42.94 -4.09 -5.31
C CYS A 10 -43.41 -5.47 -4.82
N GLN A 11 -43.94 -6.34 -5.69
CA GLN A 11 -44.40 -7.66 -5.22
C GLN A 11 -44.13 -8.80 -6.21
N CYS A 12 -42.92 -8.85 -6.79
CA CYS A 12 -42.50 -9.96 -7.66
C CYS A 12 -41.21 -10.69 -7.23
N CYS A 13 -40.60 -10.43 -6.07
CA CYS A 13 -39.36 -11.12 -5.67
C CYS A 13 -39.37 -11.80 -4.30
N CYS A 14 -40.52 -11.94 -3.62
CA CYS A 14 -40.57 -12.65 -2.33
C CYS A 14 -41.76 -13.59 -2.23
N ARG A 15 -41.67 -14.75 -2.91
CA ARG A 15 -42.18 -16.02 -2.41
C ARG A 15 -41.73 -17.14 -3.35
N ASP A 16 -40.81 -17.96 -2.88
CA ASP A 16 -40.90 -19.41 -2.99
C ASP A 16 -40.05 -20.01 -1.84
N GLU A 17 -40.74 -20.70 -0.95
CA GLU A 17 -40.18 -21.37 0.22
C GLU A 17 -39.96 -22.83 -0.20
N GLU A 18 -38.76 -23.12 -0.73
CA GLU A 18 -38.40 -24.46 -1.21
C GLU A 18 -37.41 -25.10 -0.22
N THR A 19 -37.91 -26.11 0.51
CA THR A 19 -37.14 -26.93 1.44
C THR A 19 -36.09 -27.75 0.69
N ARG A 20 -34.81 -27.39 0.82
CA ARG A 20 -33.68 -28.12 0.20
C ARG A 20 -33.28 -29.36 1.00
N THR A 21 -32.88 -30.40 0.28
CA THR A 21 -32.50 -31.72 0.80
C THR A 21 -31.12 -31.70 1.51
N PRO A 22 -30.87 -32.63 2.45
CA PRO A 22 -29.67 -32.62 3.30
C PRO A 22 -28.33 -32.72 2.55
N GLU A 23 -28.33 -33.24 1.31
CA GLU A 23 -27.13 -33.33 0.47
C GLU A 23 -26.65 -31.96 -0.06
N GLU A 24 -27.57 -31.01 -0.33
CA GLU A 24 -27.18 -29.64 -0.72
C GLU A 24 -26.55 -28.85 0.45
N LEU A 25 -26.91 -29.19 1.70
CA LEU A 25 -26.33 -28.57 2.89
C LEU A 25 -24.87 -29.04 3.13
N THR A 26 -24.52 -30.25 2.68
CA THR A 26 -23.17 -30.81 2.82
C THR A 26 -22.18 -30.18 1.84
N ILE A 27 -22.63 -29.82 0.62
CA ILE A 27 -21.80 -29.11 -0.37
C ILE A 27 -21.47 -27.67 0.10
N LEU A 28 -22.35 -27.08 0.92
CA LEU A 28 -22.17 -25.77 1.54
C LEU A 28 -21.33 -25.79 2.84
N GLY A 29 -20.74 -26.93 3.20
CA GLY A 29 -19.82 -27.02 4.35
C GLY A 29 -20.47 -26.75 5.70
N ALA A 30 -21.78 -26.94 5.83
CA ALA A 30 -22.48 -26.82 7.11
C ALA A 30 -22.48 -28.15 7.87
N THR A 31 -21.33 -28.57 8.37
CA THR A 31 -21.26 -29.55 9.46
C THR A 31 -20.99 -28.79 10.75
N GLN A 32 -21.97 -28.83 11.66
CA GLN A 32 -21.79 -28.48 13.06
C GLN A 32 -20.83 -29.50 13.67
N ASP A 33 -19.59 -29.10 13.89
CA ASP A 33 -18.73 -29.66 14.91
C ASP A 33 -18.32 -28.51 15.83
N GLU A 34 -18.72 -28.63 17.09
CA GLU A 34 -18.37 -27.73 18.18
C GLU A 34 -16.88 -27.88 18.51
N GLU A 35 -16.03 -27.11 17.83
CA GLU A 35 -14.75 -26.67 18.36
C GLU A 35 -14.72 -25.15 18.22
N ASP A 36 -14.54 -24.43 19.33
CA ASP A 36 -14.37 -22.98 19.37
C ASP A 36 -13.05 -22.59 18.64
N GLU A 37 -13.05 -22.71 17.32
CA GLU A 37 -12.04 -22.10 16.46
C GLU A 37 -12.35 -20.61 16.45
N ILE A 38 -11.55 -19.85 17.22
CA ILE A 38 -11.61 -18.39 17.27
C ILE A 38 -11.31 -17.87 15.85
N LEU A 39 -12.34 -17.74 15.02
CA LEU A 39 -12.25 -17.09 13.72
C LEU A 39 -11.69 -15.68 13.93
N PRO A 40 -10.53 -15.33 13.32
CA PRO A 40 -9.94 -14.03 13.53
C PRO A 40 -10.87 -12.96 12.92
N ARG A 41 -11.41 -12.12 13.81
CA ARG A 41 -12.08 -10.82 13.62
C ARG A 41 -12.48 -10.41 12.19
N LYS A 42 -13.79 -10.18 12.08
CA LYS A 42 -14.59 -9.43 11.12
C LYS A 42 -14.13 -7.96 10.86
N ASP A 43 -12.83 -7.71 10.68
CA ASP A 43 -12.27 -6.35 10.49
C ASP A 43 -11.60 -6.16 9.12
N TYR A 44 -11.64 -7.18 8.25
CA TYR A 44 -11.13 -7.11 6.87
C TYR A 44 -12.30 -7.12 5.88
N GLU A 45 -12.36 -6.10 5.04
CA GLU A 45 -13.29 -6.04 3.91
C GLU A 45 -12.59 -6.51 2.63
N SER A 46 -13.36 -7.01 1.67
CA SER A 46 -12.85 -7.25 0.32
C SER A 46 -12.84 -5.95 -0.50
N LEU A 47 -11.91 -5.85 -1.45
CA LEU A 47 -11.88 -4.82 -2.47
C LEU A 47 -12.58 -5.33 -3.73
N ASP A 48 -13.46 -4.50 -4.30
CA ASP A 48 -14.23 -4.85 -5.50
C ASP A 48 -13.40 -4.54 -6.75
N TYR A 49 -12.64 -5.55 -7.20
CA TYR A 49 -11.82 -5.45 -8.42
C TYR A 49 -12.58 -5.79 -9.70
N ASP A 50 -13.68 -6.52 -9.57
CA ASP A 50 -14.53 -6.87 -10.69
C ASP A 50 -15.34 -5.67 -11.14
N ARG A 51 -15.38 -5.47 -12.46
CA ARG A 51 -16.14 -4.37 -13.04
C ARG A 51 -17.62 -4.74 -13.06
N CYS A 52 -18.43 -4.07 -12.25
CA CYS A 52 -19.88 -4.16 -12.37
C CYS A 52 -20.33 -3.48 -13.67
N ILE A 53 -20.79 -4.28 -14.64
CA ILE A 53 -21.36 -3.78 -15.89
C ILE A 53 -22.83 -3.43 -15.62
N ASN A 54 -23.06 -2.23 -15.10
CA ASN A 54 -24.39 -1.65 -14.94
C ASN A 54 -24.71 -0.69 -16.09
N GLU A 55 -25.99 -0.36 -16.28
CA GLU A 55 -26.45 0.60 -17.30
C GLU A 55 -25.61 1.90 -17.37
N PRO A 56 -25.26 2.57 -16.25
CA PRO A 56 -24.42 3.76 -16.33
C PRO A 56 -22.98 3.48 -16.78
N SER A 57 -22.41 2.31 -16.45
CA SER A 57 -21.08 1.94 -16.95
C SER A 57 -21.08 1.68 -18.47
N VAL A 58 -22.19 1.15 -19.00
CA VAL A 58 -22.37 0.90 -20.44
C VAL A 58 -22.54 2.24 -21.16
N GLU A 59 -23.37 3.14 -20.63
CA GLU A 59 -23.55 4.49 -21.20
C GLU A 59 -22.24 5.28 -21.25
N VAL A 60 -21.40 5.15 -20.21
CA VAL A 60 -20.06 5.75 -20.20
C VAL A 60 -19.21 5.17 -21.34
N LEU A 61 -19.18 3.84 -21.49
CA LEU A 61 -18.42 3.14 -22.54
C LEU A 61 -18.89 3.54 -23.94
N GLU A 62 -20.19 3.59 -24.17
CA GLU A 62 -20.79 4.00 -25.45
C GLU A 62 -20.52 5.48 -25.76
N GLY A 63 -20.45 6.33 -24.72
CA GLY A 63 -20.05 7.74 -24.80
C GLY A 63 -18.54 7.98 -24.96
N MET A 64 -17.71 6.92 -24.95
CA MET A 64 -16.25 7.02 -25.13
C MET A 64 -15.90 7.20 -26.60
N ASN A 65 -15.71 8.46 -27.00
CA ASN A 65 -15.08 8.78 -28.28
C ASN A 65 -13.56 8.53 -28.23
N THR A 66 -12.95 8.25 -29.39
CA THR A 66 -11.49 8.03 -29.52
C THR A 66 -10.66 9.15 -28.89
N LYS A 67 -11.08 10.41 -29.02
CA LYS A 67 -10.41 11.57 -28.41
C LYS A 67 -10.47 11.56 -26.88
N LYS A 68 -11.57 11.06 -26.28
CA LYS A 68 -11.69 10.93 -24.82
C LYS A 68 -10.83 9.77 -24.32
N ALA A 69 -10.82 8.65 -25.03
CA ALA A 69 -9.98 7.49 -24.73
C ALA A 69 -8.47 7.85 -24.75
N GLN A 70 -8.02 8.57 -25.79
CA GLN A 70 -6.64 9.05 -25.86
C GLN A 70 -6.27 9.99 -24.71
N LYS A 71 -7.18 10.89 -24.30
CA LYS A 71 -6.96 11.76 -23.13
C LYS A 71 -6.87 10.95 -21.83
N TYR A 72 -7.73 9.95 -21.65
CA TYR A 72 -7.69 9.07 -20.49
C TYR A 72 -6.34 8.35 -20.38
N GLU A 73 -5.89 7.77 -21.49
CA GLU A 73 -4.61 7.06 -21.53
C GLU A 73 -3.43 8.01 -21.27
N ALA A 74 -3.44 9.21 -21.86
CA ALA A 74 -2.41 10.21 -21.60
C ALA A 74 -2.34 10.61 -20.12
N VAL A 75 -3.49 10.80 -19.45
CA VAL A 75 -3.53 11.10 -18.01
C VAL A 75 -3.00 9.92 -17.19
N ARG A 76 -3.35 8.68 -17.56
CA ARG A 76 -2.85 7.48 -16.90
C ARG A 76 -1.32 7.41 -16.93
N TRP A 77 -0.71 7.60 -18.11
CA TRP A 77 0.75 7.62 -18.24
C TRP A 77 1.42 8.78 -17.50
N MET A 78 0.79 9.96 -17.47
CA MET A 78 1.27 11.08 -16.67
C MET A 78 1.26 10.78 -15.17
N LEU A 79 0.22 10.09 -14.67
CA LEU A 79 0.15 9.64 -13.28
C LEU A 79 1.21 8.58 -12.97
N VAL A 80 1.40 7.59 -13.84
CA VAL A 80 2.46 6.57 -13.71
C VAL A 80 3.84 7.22 -13.63
N PHE A 81 4.13 8.17 -14.52
CA PHE A 81 5.37 8.93 -14.49
C PHE A 81 5.53 9.73 -13.18
N ALA A 82 4.47 10.41 -12.72
CA ALA A 82 4.50 11.15 -11.46
C ALA A 82 4.72 10.24 -10.24
N ILE A 83 4.12 9.04 -10.23
CA ILE A 83 4.38 8.01 -9.21
C ILE A 83 5.86 7.65 -9.21
N GLY A 84 6.43 7.28 -10.36
CA GLY A 84 7.85 6.93 -10.47
C GLY A 84 8.79 8.02 -9.95
N VAL A 85 8.55 9.28 -10.35
CA VAL A 85 9.35 10.43 -9.88
C VAL A 85 9.20 10.63 -8.36
N SER A 86 7.97 10.53 -7.84
CA SER A 86 7.72 10.69 -6.40
C SER A 86 8.44 9.62 -5.56
N VAL A 87 8.39 8.36 -6.00
CA VAL A 87 9.03 7.24 -5.31
C VAL A 87 10.54 7.35 -5.39
N GLY A 88 11.09 7.73 -6.55
CA GLY A 88 12.51 8.01 -6.70
C GLY A 88 12.99 9.13 -5.78
N LEU A 89 12.23 10.22 -5.66
CA LEU A 89 12.56 11.34 -4.77
C LEU A 89 12.57 10.92 -3.29
N VAL A 90 11.59 10.11 -2.87
CA VAL A 90 11.53 9.54 -1.52
C VAL A 90 12.70 8.61 -1.26
N GLY A 91 13.07 7.78 -2.24
CA GLY A 91 14.24 6.92 -2.18
C GLY A 91 15.55 7.70 -1.98
N LEU A 92 15.74 8.75 -2.77
CA LEU A 92 16.90 9.64 -2.66
C LEU A 92 16.93 10.37 -1.32
N PHE A 93 15.77 10.85 -0.84
CA PHE A 93 15.65 11.48 0.46
C PHE A 93 16.10 10.52 1.56
N VAL A 94 15.54 9.30 1.60
CA VAL A 94 15.90 8.29 2.61
C VAL A 94 17.39 7.94 2.56
N ASP A 95 17.93 7.69 1.37
CA ASP A 95 19.34 7.35 1.20
C ASP A 95 20.28 8.50 1.61
N PHE A 96 19.93 9.74 1.30
CA PHE A 96 20.68 10.93 1.72
C PHE A 96 20.75 11.04 3.25
N PHE A 97 19.61 10.91 3.94
CA PHE A 97 19.56 11.05 5.40
C PHE A 97 20.24 9.89 6.13
N VAL A 98 20.09 8.65 5.65
CA VAL A 98 20.85 7.50 6.16
C VAL A 98 22.34 7.76 6.02
N ARG A 99 22.83 8.13 4.84
CA ARG A 99 24.27 8.43 4.65
C ARG A 99 24.76 9.56 5.55
N LEU A 100 23.94 10.58 5.79
CA LEU A 100 24.26 11.69 6.67
C LEU A 100 24.42 11.23 8.13
N PHE A 101 23.44 10.48 8.66
CA PHE A 101 23.48 9.98 10.03
C PHE A 101 24.58 8.93 10.23
N THR A 102 24.76 8.03 9.27
CA THR A 102 25.86 7.05 9.25
C THR A 102 27.21 7.77 9.35
N LYS A 103 27.44 8.80 8.51
CA LYS A 103 28.69 9.58 8.55
C LYS A 103 28.88 10.29 9.88
N LEU A 104 27.82 10.89 10.43
CA LEU A 104 27.89 11.59 11.70
C LEU A 104 28.25 10.62 12.84
N LYS A 105 27.55 9.48 12.92
CA LYS A 105 27.79 8.42 13.91
C LYS A 105 29.23 7.89 13.82
N PHE A 106 29.66 7.46 12.64
CA PHE A 106 30.99 6.87 12.47
C PHE A 106 32.13 7.88 12.61
N ASN A 107 31.91 9.16 12.29
CA ASN A 107 32.93 10.20 12.52
C ASN A 107 33.12 10.48 14.03
N LEU A 108 32.03 10.58 14.79
CA LEU A 108 32.11 10.78 16.24
C LEU A 108 32.71 9.56 16.95
N VAL A 109 32.18 8.36 16.67
CA VAL A 109 32.69 7.13 17.27
C VAL A 109 34.12 6.83 16.80
N GLY A 110 34.44 7.08 15.54
CA GLY A 110 35.79 6.88 14.99
C GLY A 110 36.86 7.71 15.70
N LYS A 111 36.58 9.01 15.91
CA LYS A 111 37.49 9.88 16.68
C LYS A 111 37.69 9.41 18.11
N SER A 112 36.60 8.98 18.76
CA SER A 112 36.66 8.42 20.11
C SER A 112 37.48 7.14 20.17
N VAL A 113 37.34 6.24 19.19
CA VAL A 113 38.10 4.99 19.09
C VAL A 113 39.59 5.26 18.88
N GLU A 114 39.96 6.18 17.98
CA GLU A 114 41.36 6.54 17.71
C GLU A 114 42.04 7.09 18.98
N GLU A 115 41.40 8.05 19.67
CA GLU A 115 41.95 8.64 20.89
C GLU A 115 42.02 7.64 22.05
N CYS A 116 41.01 6.77 22.20
CA CYS A 116 41.00 5.77 23.26
C CYS A 116 41.86 4.54 22.98
N SER A 117 42.24 4.27 21.73
CA SER A 117 43.14 3.17 21.38
C SER A 117 44.53 3.38 21.98
N GLU A 118 45.03 4.61 21.99
CA GLU A 118 46.33 4.93 22.61
C GLU A 118 46.28 4.93 24.14
N LYS A 119 45.14 5.32 24.72
CA LYS A 119 44.94 5.47 26.17
C LYS A 119 44.40 4.21 26.86
N GLY A 120 44.05 3.16 26.12
CA GLY A 120 43.50 1.91 26.64
C GLY A 120 42.03 1.99 27.12
N CYS A 121 41.25 2.97 26.64
CA CYS A 121 39.87 3.22 27.08
C CYS A 121 38.76 2.78 26.11
N LEU A 122 38.99 1.69 25.36
CA LEU A 122 38.09 1.20 24.31
C LEU A 122 36.63 0.95 24.79
N THR A 123 36.46 0.64 26.07
CA THR A 123 35.14 0.46 26.70
C THR A 123 34.26 1.71 26.59
N LEU A 124 34.83 2.92 26.69
CA LEU A 124 34.07 4.17 26.59
C LEU A 124 33.52 4.36 25.17
N SER A 125 34.33 4.11 24.14
CA SER A 125 33.89 4.21 22.74
C SER A 125 32.79 3.18 22.42
N LEU A 126 32.81 2.00 23.05
CA LEU A 126 31.74 1.02 22.94
C LEU A 126 30.44 1.49 23.60
N PHE A 127 30.51 2.13 24.76
CA PHE A 127 29.34 2.73 25.40
C PHE A 127 28.76 3.89 24.57
N GLU A 128 29.59 4.71 23.94
CA GLU A 128 29.12 5.77 23.03
C GLU A 128 28.40 5.21 21.81
N LEU A 129 28.97 4.19 21.17
CA LEU A 129 28.31 3.49 20.05
C LEU A 129 26.97 2.89 20.48
N LEU A 130 26.92 2.24 21.64
CA LEU A 130 25.69 1.67 22.19
C LEU A 130 24.66 2.77 22.48
N ALA A 131 25.07 3.90 23.04
CA ALA A 131 24.18 5.02 23.33
C ALA A 131 23.54 5.61 22.06
N PHE A 132 24.31 5.75 20.98
CA PHE A 132 23.77 6.16 19.67
C PHE A 132 22.73 5.17 19.14
N ASN A 133 23.06 3.87 19.14
CA ASN A 133 22.13 2.84 18.66
C ASN A 133 20.84 2.81 19.50
N MET A 134 20.95 2.90 20.84
CA MET A 134 19.82 2.94 21.76
C MET A 134 18.93 4.17 21.55
N THR A 135 19.52 5.33 21.25
CA THR A 135 18.75 6.56 20.98
C THR A 135 17.96 6.44 19.67
N PHE A 136 18.60 5.93 18.61
CA PHE A 136 17.94 5.75 17.31
C PHE A 136 16.80 4.73 17.38
N ILE A 137 17.02 3.58 18.02
CA ILE A 137 15.96 2.58 18.16
C ILE A 137 14.81 3.07 19.05
N PHE A 138 15.10 3.87 20.07
CA PHE A 138 14.08 4.48 20.92
C PHE A 138 13.16 5.40 20.10
N ILE A 139 13.72 6.28 19.27
CA ILE A 139 12.95 7.16 18.38
C ILE A 139 12.12 6.34 17.39
N ALA A 140 12.72 5.32 16.76
CA ALA A 140 12.02 4.44 15.84
C ALA A 140 10.84 3.70 16.50
N SER A 141 11.03 3.24 17.75
CA SER A 141 9.99 2.57 18.53
C SER A 141 8.82 3.51 18.85
N VAL A 142 9.10 4.75 19.28
CA VAL A 142 8.06 5.77 19.53
C VAL A 142 7.23 6.05 18.27
N LEU A 143 7.86 6.10 17.09
CA LEU A 143 7.13 6.27 15.82
C LEU A 143 6.17 5.10 15.54
N VAL A 144 6.57 3.86 15.85
CA VAL A 144 5.68 2.69 15.71
C VAL A 144 4.50 2.77 16.69
N LEU A 145 4.71 3.27 17.90
CA LEU A 145 3.61 3.46 18.86
C LEU A 145 2.59 4.50 18.39
N ILE A 146 3.02 5.51 17.62
CA ILE A 146 2.13 6.53 17.05
C ILE A 146 1.29 5.99 15.89
N GLU A 147 1.88 5.13 15.06
CA GLU A 147 1.20 4.49 13.92
C GLU A 147 1.62 3.02 13.82
N PRO A 148 0.88 2.09 14.47
CA PRO A 148 1.26 0.67 14.52
C PRO A 148 1.23 0.01 13.14
N VAL A 149 0.40 0.51 12.21
CA VAL A 149 0.33 0.04 10.82
C VAL A 149 1.63 0.30 10.05
N ALA A 150 2.47 1.23 10.51
CA ALA A 150 3.77 1.47 9.91
C ALA A 150 4.82 0.40 10.28
N ALA A 151 4.53 -0.48 11.24
CA ALA A 151 5.41 -1.56 11.69
C ALA A 151 5.87 -2.48 10.53
N GLY A 152 6.99 -3.17 10.72
CA GLY A 152 7.52 -4.13 9.73
C GLY A 152 7.89 -3.53 8.35
N LEU A 153 8.09 -4.40 7.38
CA LEU A 153 8.51 -4.03 6.01
C LEU A 153 7.34 -3.47 5.19
N GLY A 154 6.12 -3.99 5.37
CA GLY A 154 4.94 -3.59 4.60
C GLY A 154 4.61 -4.47 3.39
N ILE A 155 5.47 -5.43 3.04
CA ILE A 155 5.29 -6.29 1.86
C ILE A 155 4.06 -7.21 2.02
N PRO A 156 3.87 -7.93 3.14
CA PRO A 156 2.66 -8.75 3.34
C PRO A 156 1.38 -7.92 3.23
N GLU A 157 1.37 -6.70 3.74
CA GLU A 157 0.22 -5.81 3.71
C GLU A 157 -0.12 -5.36 2.28
N ILE A 158 0.89 -5.06 1.46
CA ILE A 158 0.70 -4.75 0.04
C ILE A 158 0.26 -5.99 -0.74
N LYS A 159 0.82 -7.16 -0.46
CA LYS A 159 0.39 -8.45 -1.05
C LYS A 159 -1.07 -8.74 -0.74
N SER A 160 -1.48 -8.64 0.52
CA SER A 160 -2.87 -8.78 0.93
C SER A 160 -3.78 -7.76 0.26
N TYR A 161 -3.33 -6.51 0.13
CA TYR A 161 -4.07 -5.49 -0.61
C TYR A 161 -4.25 -5.87 -2.07
N LEU A 162 -3.18 -6.24 -2.79
CA LEU A 162 -3.26 -6.66 -4.20
C LEU A 162 -4.12 -7.92 -4.40
N ASN A 163 -4.16 -8.81 -3.41
CA ASN A 163 -5.06 -9.98 -3.38
C ASN A 163 -6.53 -9.62 -3.12
N GLY A 164 -6.84 -8.37 -2.80
CA GLY A 164 -8.21 -7.88 -2.60
C GLY A 164 -8.65 -7.78 -1.16
N VAL A 165 -7.72 -7.82 -0.20
CA VAL A 165 -8.02 -7.62 1.23
C VAL A 165 -7.75 -6.16 1.62
N LYS A 166 -8.80 -5.45 2.02
CA LYS A 166 -8.72 -4.07 2.49
C LYS A 166 -8.24 -4.03 3.94
N ILE A 167 -6.96 -3.78 4.13
CA ILE A 167 -6.39 -3.55 5.46
C ILE A 167 -6.57 -2.06 5.83
N PRO A 168 -7.16 -1.73 6.98
CA PRO A 168 -7.36 -0.35 7.37
C PRO A 168 -6.02 0.36 7.64
N GLY A 169 -5.84 1.56 7.07
CA GLY A 169 -4.70 2.42 7.39
C GLY A 169 -3.42 2.20 6.57
N ILE A 170 -3.34 1.17 5.73
CA ILE A 170 -2.08 0.84 5.02
C ILE A 170 -1.66 1.86 3.96
N VAL A 171 -2.62 2.59 3.37
CA VAL A 171 -2.40 3.57 2.28
C VAL A 171 -2.62 5.02 2.75
N ARG A 172 -2.55 5.29 4.05
CA ARG A 172 -2.69 6.65 4.58
C ARG A 172 -1.38 7.44 4.46
N LEU A 173 -1.47 8.74 4.18
CA LEU A 173 -0.32 9.65 4.13
C LEU A 173 0.43 9.70 5.48
N ARG A 174 -0.29 9.61 6.59
CA ARG A 174 0.32 9.53 7.93
C ARG A 174 1.22 8.30 8.07
N THR A 175 0.76 7.14 7.61
CA THR A 175 1.53 5.88 7.58
C THR A 175 2.77 6.03 6.71
N PHE A 176 2.65 6.65 5.54
CA PHE A 176 3.77 6.94 4.65
C PHE A 176 4.85 7.79 5.31
N LEU A 177 4.49 8.93 5.90
CA LEU A 177 5.45 9.82 6.57
C LEU A 177 6.10 9.14 7.78
N CYS A 178 5.29 8.46 8.60
CA CYS A 178 5.79 7.73 9.75
C CYS A 178 6.78 6.63 9.33
N LYS A 179 6.45 5.86 8.29
CA LYS A 179 7.31 4.78 7.79
C LYS A 179 8.61 5.31 7.19
N ALA A 180 8.55 6.40 6.42
CA ALA A 180 9.71 7.06 5.83
C ALA A 180 10.68 7.63 6.88
N VAL A 181 10.18 8.23 7.97
CA VAL A 181 11.05 8.73 9.05
C VAL A 181 11.57 7.59 9.92
N ARG A 182 10.72 6.61 10.23
CA ARG A 182 11.10 5.45 11.06
C ARG A 182 12.23 4.65 10.44
N VAL A 183 12.19 4.40 9.12
CA VAL A 183 13.22 3.60 8.45
C VAL A 183 14.60 4.26 8.55
N LEU A 184 14.68 5.60 8.58
CA LEU A 184 15.95 6.32 8.80
C LEU A 184 16.60 5.88 10.11
N PHE A 185 15.84 5.94 11.21
CA PHE A 185 16.35 5.63 12.53
C PHE A 185 16.59 4.13 12.75
N THR A 186 15.75 3.26 12.19
CA THR A 186 15.94 1.79 12.29
C THR A 186 17.18 1.30 11.55
N VAL A 187 17.48 1.85 10.38
CA VAL A 187 18.72 1.49 9.63
C VAL A 187 19.95 2.02 10.38
N GLU A 188 19.86 3.22 10.94
CA GLU A 188 20.96 3.83 11.69
C GLU A 188 21.26 3.16 13.04
N SER A 189 20.28 2.49 13.66
CA SER A 189 20.47 1.77 14.92
C SER A 189 21.31 0.49 14.78
N SER A 190 21.88 0.21 13.60
CA SER A 190 22.70 -0.98 13.32
C SER A 190 21.96 -2.31 13.54
N LEU A 191 20.64 -2.31 13.36
CA LEU A 191 19.87 -3.55 13.32
C LEU A 191 20.04 -4.24 11.96
N PHE A 192 19.86 -5.55 11.90
CA PHE A 192 19.84 -6.33 10.66
C PHE A 192 18.55 -6.09 9.87
N VAL A 193 18.30 -4.83 9.49
CA VAL A 193 17.09 -4.38 8.79
C VAL A 193 17.50 -3.49 7.63
N GLY A 194 16.85 -3.70 6.48
CA GLY A 194 17.08 -2.95 5.26
C GLY A 194 16.04 -1.85 5.01
N LYS A 195 16.40 -0.85 4.20
CA LYS A 195 15.48 0.20 3.72
C LYS A 195 14.64 -0.24 2.51
N GLU A 196 14.96 -1.39 1.94
CA GLU A 196 14.44 -1.88 0.67
C GLU A 196 12.95 -2.23 0.78
N GLY A 197 12.54 -3.02 1.77
CA GLY A 197 11.13 -3.39 1.97
C GLY A 197 10.21 -2.19 2.23
N PRO A 198 10.56 -1.27 3.17
CA PRO A 198 9.79 -0.05 3.39
C PRO A 198 9.65 0.84 2.15
N MET A 199 10.60 0.78 1.20
CA MET A 199 10.51 1.50 -0.08
C MET A 199 9.37 0.98 -0.96
N ILE A 200 9.19 -0.35 -1.01
CA ILE A 200 8.11 -1.01 -1.76
C ILE A 200 6.75 -0.57 -1.23
N HIS A 201 6.58 -0.61 0.11
CA HIS A 201 5.35 -0.12 0.75
C HIS A 201 5.16 1.38 0.50
N SER A 202 6.20 2.20 0.65
CA SER A 202 6.12 3.64 0.37
C SER A 202 5.69 3.94 -1.07
N GLY A 203 6.20 3.16 -2.03
CA GLY A 203 5.81 3.23 -3.43
C GLY A 203 4.34 2.86 -3.65
N ALA A 204 3.87 1.79 -3.03
CA ALA A 204 2.46 1.40 -3.05
C ALA A 204 1.53 2.49 -2.46
N ILE A 205 1.94 3.15 -1.36
CA ILE A 205 1.16 4.26 -0.79
C ILE A 205 1.14 5.47 -1.74
N ALA A 206 2.26 5.80 -2.38
CA ALA A 206 2.30 6.85 -3.40
C ALA A 206 1.39 6.53 -4.59
N GLY A 207 1.39 5.27 -5.04
CA GLY A 207 0.49 4.75 -6.08
C GLY A 207 -0.99 4.83 -5.70
N ALA A 208 -1.35 4.51 -4.45
CA ALA A 208 -2.72 4.68 -3.95
C ALA A 208 -3.12 6.16 -3.79
N GLY A 209 -2.18 7.01 -3.39
CA GLY A 209 -2.43 8.39 -2.96
C GLY A 209 -2.46 9.39 -4.11
N LEU A 210 -1.55 9.29 -5.08
CA LEU A 210 -1.41 10.28 -6.17
C LEU A 210 -2.64 10.37 -7.09
N PRO A 211 -3.23 9.26 -7.57
CA PRO A 211 -4.46 9.30 -8.37
C PRO A 211 -5.66 9.81 -7.57
N GLN A 212 -5.65 9.62 -6.26
CA GLN A 212 -6.71 10.05 -5.34
C GLN A 212 -6.47 11.43 -4.75
N PHE A 213 -5.33 12.07 -5.07
CA PHE A 213 -4.90 13.29 -4.43
C PHE A 213 -5.82 14.45 -4.80
N GLN A 214 -6.88 14.61 -4.02
CA GLN A 214 -7.62 15.85 -3.95
C GLN A 214 -6.77 16.80 -3.12
N SER A 215 -6.18 17.80 -3.77
CA SER A 215 -5.43 18.81 -3.05
C SER A 215 -6.37 19.65 -2.20
N ILE A 216 -6.55 19.26 -0.94
CA ILE A 216 -7.27 20.06 0.06
C ILE A 216 -6.49 21.36 0.33
N THR A 217 -5.16 21.32 0.22
CA THR A 217 -4.23 22.45 0.42
C THR A 217 -4.16 23.40 -0.78
N PHE A 218 -4.22 22.90 -2.02
CA PHE A 218 -4.36 23.71 -3.23
C PHE A 218 -5.79 23.62 -3.76
N LYS A 219 -6.72 24.26 -3.05
CA LYS A 219 -8.12 24.51 -3.48
C LYS A 219 -8.25 25.18 -4.88
N LYS A 220 -7.13 25.56 -5.50
CA LYS A 220 -7.02 26.29 -6.77
C LYS A 220 -6.61 25.42 -7.96
N ILE A 221 -6.11 24.21 -7.73
CA ILE A 221 -5.76 23.26 -8.80
C ILE A 221 -6.79 22.14 -8.77
N ASN A 222 -7.98 22.38 -9.34
CA ASN A 222 -8.95 21.33 -9.62
C ASN A 222 -8.44 20.49 -10.79
N LEU A 223 -7.47 19.61 -10.54
CA LEU A 223 -7.25 18.45 -11.38
C LEU A 223 -8.33 17.43 -11.00
N ASP A 224 -9.56 17.73 -11.44
CA ASP A 224 -10.70 16.84 -11.28
C ASP A 224 -10.50 15.67 -12.26
N PHE A 225 -9.83 14.63 -11.80
CA PHE A 225 -9.79 13.34 -12.49
C PHE A 225 -10.77 12.38 -11.80
N PRO A 226 -12.09 12.50 -12.05
CA PRO A 226 -13.09 11.60 -11.45
C PRO A 226 -12.95 10.15 -11.94
N TYR A 227 -12.08 9.91 -12.93
CA TYR A 227 -11.99 8.69 -13.70
C TYR A 227 -11.25 7.52 -13.00
N PHE A 228 -10.34 7.78 -12.06
CA PHE A 228 -9.47 6.74 -11.45
C PHE A 228 -9.81 6.44 -9.98
N ARG A 229 -11.10 6.43 -9.64
CA ARG A 229 -11.58 6.24 -8.26
C ARG A 229 -12.07 4.83 -7.95
N SER A 230 -12.09 3.95 -8.95
CA SER A 230 -12.42 2.55 -8.73
C SER A 230 -11.30 1.84 -7.95
N ASP A 231 -11.66 0.86 -7.13
CA ASP A 231 -10.68 0.02 -6.43
C ASP A 231 -9.79 -0.76 -7.40
N ARG A 232 -10.30 -1.05 -8.61
CA ARG A 232 -9.51 -1.64 -9.71
C ARG A 232 -8.40 -0.70 -10.19
N ASP A 233 -8.73 0.54 -10.54
CA ASP A 233 -7.73 1.52 -11.00
C ASP A 233 -6.71 1.79 -9.88
N LYS A 234 -7.19 1.85 -8.63
CA LYS A 234 -6.35 2.02 -7.46
C LYS A 234 -5.37 0.85 -7.29
N ARG A 235 -5.82 -0.39 -7.47
CA ARG A 235 -4.95 -1.59 -7.47
C ARG A 235 -3.87 -1.48 -8.55
N ASP A 236 -4.23 -1.05 -9.75
CA ASP A 236 -3.27 -0.89 -10.86
C ASP A 236 -2.19 0.14 -10.50
N PHE A 237 -2.55 1.30 -9.96
CA PHE A 237 -1.56 2.30 -9.54
C PHE A 237 -0.75 1.89 -8.31
N VAL A 238 -1.35 1.14 -7.37
CA VAL A 238 -0.63 0.54 -6.24
C VAL A 238 0.41 -0.47 -6.74
N SER A 239 0.06 -1.29 -7.72
CA SER A 239 0.97 -2.24 -8.36
C SER A 239 2.12 -1.53 -9.07
N VAL A 240 1.83 -0.47 -9.84
CA VAL A 240 2.86 0.39 -10.45
C VAL A 240 3.76 1.04 -9.38
N GLY A 241 3.18 1.53 -8.30
CA GLY A 241 3.91 2.13 -7.19
C GLY A 241 4.82 1.13 -6.48
N ALA A 242 4.36 -0.09 -6.27
CA ALA A 242 5.15 -1.18 -5.69
C ALA A 242 6.32 -1.55 -6.62
N ALA A 243 6.09 -1.70 -7.93
CA ALA A 243 7.15 -1.92 -8.93
C ALA A 243 8.20 -0.79 -8.91
N ALA A 244 7.74 0.47 -8.88
CA ALA A 244 8.63 1.62 -8.77
C ALA A 244 9.44 1.62 -7.46
N GLY A 245 8.83 1.16 -6.36
CA GLY A 245 9.51 0.99 -5.07
C GLY A 245 10.60 -0.08 -5.11
N VAL A 246 10.33 -1.23 -5.75
CA VAL A 246 11.33 -2.28 -5.99
C VAL A 246 12.46 -1.76 -6.88
N ALA A 247 12.12 -1.06 -7.98
CA ALA A 247 13.09 -0.47 -8.88
C ALA A 247 13.98 0.57 -8.16
N ALA A 248 13.41 1.41 -7.30
CA ALA A 248 14.14 2.40 -6.50
C ALA A 248 14.99 1.76 -5.39
N ALA A 249 14.53 0.66 -4.80
CA ALA A 249 15.25 -0.05 -3.74
C ALA A 249 16.46 -0.82 -4.26
N PHE A 250 16.31 -1.52 -5.38
CA PHE A 250 17.30 -2.48 -5.89
C PHE A 250 18.00 -2.05 -7.18
N GLY A 251 17.57 -0.95 -7.81
CA GLY A 251 18.09 -0.55 -9.13
C GLY A 251 17.69 -1.52 -10.25
N ALA A 252 16.65 -2.33 -10.04
CA ALA A 252 16.23 -3.41 -10.93
C ALA A 252 14.80 -3.16 -11.44
N PRO A 253 14.61 -2.36 -12.50
CA PRO A 253 13.27 -2.04 -13.02
C PRO A 253 12.51 -3.28 -13.51
N ILE A 254 13.20 -4.22 -14.15
CA ILE A 254 12.62 -5.49 -14.61
C ILE A 254 12.19 -6.37 -13.43
N GLY A 255 12.97 -6.35 -12.33
CA GLY A 255 12.59 -7.06 -11.10
C GLY A 255 11.33 -6.47 -10.46
N GLY A 256 11.18 -5.14 -10.52
CA GLY A 256 9.99 -4.46 -10.04
C GLY A 256 8.72 -4.80 -10.84
N THR A 257 8.81 -4.83 -12.17
CA THR A 257 7.66 -5.24 -12.99
C THR A 257 7.30 -6.70 -12.76
N LEU A 258 8.28 -7.61 -12.65
CA LEU A 258 8.03 -9.01 -12.32
C LEU A 258 7.38 -9.19 -10.94
N PHE A 259 7.85 -8.47 -9.92
CA PHE A 259 7.24 -8.48 -8.59
C PHE A 259 5.76 -8.05 -8.64
N SER A 260 5.46 -6.98 -9.36
CA SER A 260 4.09 -6.49 -9.52
C SER A 260 3.20 -7.43 -10.34
N LEU A 261 3.78 -8.22 -11.26
CA LEU A 261 3.06 -9.27 -11.97
C LEU A 261 2.78 -10.47 -11.06
N GLU A 262 3.74 -10.91 -10.25
CA GLU A 262 3.58 -12.03 -9.31
C GLU A 262 2.53 -11.72 -8.23
N GLU A 263 2.58 -10.53 -7.65
CA GLU A 263 1.67 -10.13 -6.57
C GLU A 263 0.34 -9.56 -7.08
N GLY A 264 0.30 -9.13 -8.35
CA GLY A 264 -0.86 -8.51 -8.98
C GLY A 264 -1.70 -9.45 -9.84
N SER A 265 -1.28 -10.69 -10.11
CA SER A 265 -1.98 -11.56 -11.07
C SER A 265 -3.15 -12.32 -10.46
N SER A 266 -4.36 -11.90 -10.82
CA SER A 266 -5.47 -12.85 -11.04
C SER A 266 -5.57 -13.22 -12.53
N PHE A 267 -5.21 -12.30 -13.45
CA PHE A 267 -5.17 -12.50 -14.91
C PHE A 267 -4.10 -11.63 -15.59
N TRP A 268 -3.51 -12.10 -16.70
CA TRP A 268 -2.44 -11.42 -17.45
C TRP A 268 -2.99 -10.29 -18.33
N ASN A 269 -2.43 -9.08 -18.23
CA ASN A 269 -2.82 -7.93 -19.05
C ASN A 269 -1.57 -7.15 -19.54
N GLN A 270 -1.31 -7.16 -20.84
CA GLN A 270 -0.15 -6.50 -21.47
C GLN A 270 -0.13 -4.97 -21.31
N ALA A 271 -1.26 -4.35 -21.01
CA ALA A 271 -1.34 -2.89 -20.82
C ALA A 271 -0.93 -2.43 -19.40
N LEU A 272 -0.52 -3.35 -18.53
CA LEU A 272 -0.10 -3.10 -17.15
C LEU A 272 1.39 -3.39 -16.88
N SER A 273 2.09 -4.02 -17.84
CA SER A 273 3.54 -4.31 -17.82
C SER A 273 4.34 -3.22 -18.53
#